data_AF-A0A350X6H6-F1
#
_entry.id   AF-A0A350X6H6-F1
#
_cell.length_a   1.000
_cell.length_b   1.000
_cell.length_c   1.000
_cell.angle_alpha   90.00
_cell.angle_beta   90.00
_cell.angle_gamma   90.00
#
_symmetry.space_group_name_H-M   'P 1'
#
loop_
_entity.id
_entity.type
_entity.pdbx_description
1 polymer ?
#
loop_
_entity_poly.entity_id
_entity_poly.type
_entity_poly.pdbx_seq_one_letter_code
_entity_poly.pdbx_strand_id
1 'polypeptide(L)'
;MSLSSIYLGLGQLLARAISRVRTWHRRKKIITLAVTFLLFTSAYLLLHQLCSLATPRFNLPVEVTQNRRLAGDSVSEIAREVTVRIITNPGSGSGAIVGRRGNTYTVLTNDHVVSGRSDNKYTVLTADGRTHNGQWMRSRQFGDLDLAIVQFNSNQSYQVAEFGDSNNLSIGDEVYAAGYPNWYWVNSNNIEDTRNWGLRAYRLTRGEVGMIADRSLPRGYQLGYT
;
A
#
# COMPACT_ATOMS: atom_id res chain seq x y z
N MET A 1 -39.39 4.44 -85.16
CA MET A 1 -38.74 4.58 -83.84
C MET A 1 -38.62 3.19 -83.23
N SER A 2 -37.39 2.68 -83.08
CA SER A 2 -37.13 1.29 -82.70
C SER A 2 -37.20 1.10 -81.18
N LEU A 3 -37.90 0.04 -80.74
CA LEU A 3 -38.05 -0.38 -79.34
C LEU A 3 -36.73 -0.58 -78.59
N SER A 4 -35.59 -0.71 -79.28
CA SER A 4 -34.25 -0.87 -78.68
C SER A 4 -33.75 0.36 -77.91
N SER A 5 -34.24 1.57 -78.24
CA SER A 5 -33.77 2.82 -77.60
C SER A 5 -34.39 3.06 -76.21
N ILE A 6 -35.54 2.45 -75.91
CA ILE A 6 -36.26 2.62 -74.64
C ILE A 6 -35.66 1.71 -73.55
N TYR A 7 -35.22 0.50 -73.92
CA TYR A 7 -34.63 -0.47 -72.97
C TYR A 7 -33.23 -0.06 -72.47
N LEU A 8 -32.40 0.60 -73.29
CA LEU A 8 -31.10 1.12 -72.84
C LEU A 8 -31.24 2.27 -71.82
N GLY A 9 -32.27 3.11 -71.97
CA GLY A 9 -32.53 4.24 -71.06
C GLY A 9 -32.97 3.80 -69.66
N LEU A 10 -33.83 2.79 -69.56
CA LEU A 10 -34.26 2.25 -68.26
C LEU A 10 -33.12 1.56 -67.50
N GLY A 11 -32.23 0.84 -68.18
CA GLY A 11 -31.08 0.16 -67.56
C GLY A 11 -30.11 1.12 -66.86
N GLN A 12 -29.83 2.27 -67.47
CA GLN A 12 -28.94 3.28 -66.88
C GLN A 12 -29.56 4.01 -65.68
N LEU A 13 -30.88 4.23 -65.69
CA LEU A 13 -31.60 4.83 -64.56
C LEU A 13 -31.65 3.89 -63.35
N LEU A 14 -31.89 2.59 -63.57
CA LEU A 14 -31.86 1.57 -62.52
C LEU A 14 -30.46 1.41 -61.90
N ALA A 15 -29.39 1.38 -62.72
CA ALA A 15 -28.02 1.33 -62.21
C ALA A 15 -27.66 2.55 -61.34
N ARG A 16 -28.09 3.76 -61.76
CA ARG A 16 -27.91 4.99 -60.98
C ARG A 16 -28.70 4.95 -59.68
N ALA A 17 -29.94 4.48 -59.69
CA ALA A 17 -30.75 4.34 -58.48
C ALA A 17 -30.13 3.34 -57.47
N ILE A 18 -29.68 2.17 -57.94
CA ILE A 18 -29.04 1.15 -57.10
C ILE A 18 -27.72 1.67 -56.52
N SER A 19 -26.91 2.39 -57.30
CA SER A 19 -25.67 3.01 -56.80
C SER A 19 -25.92 4.08 -55.73
N ARG A 20 -27.00 4.87 -55.86
CA ARG A 20 -27.43 5.86 -54.86
C ARG A 20 -27.95 5.22 -53.58
N VAL A 21 -28.75 4.16 -53.67
CA VAL A 21 -29.23 3.41 -52.49
C VAL A 21 -28.07 2.72 -51.76
N ARG A 22 -27.12 2.13 -52.49
CA ARG A 22 -25.94 1.48 -51.91
C ARG A 22 -25.00 2.45 -51.22
N THR A 23 -24.78 3.65 -51.80
CA THR A 23 -23.98 4.71 -51.18
C THR A 23 -24.69 5.34 -49.97
N TRP A 24 -26.01 5.51 -50.02
CA TRP A 24 -26.81 5.97 -48.88
C TRP A 24 -26.75 5.00 -47.69
N HIS A 25 -26.90 3.70 -47.92
CA HIS A 25 -26.75 2.70 -46.86
C HIS A 25 -25.32 2.65 -46.28
N ARG A 26 -24.28 2.80 -47.12
CA ARG A 26 -22.88 2.88 -46.62
C ARG A 26 -22.64 4.13 -45.78
N ARG A 27 -23.12 5.30 -46.21
CA ARG A 27 -23.00 6.55 -45.44
C ARG A 27 -23.73 6.47 -44.10
N LYS A 28 -24.94 5.91 -44.06
CA LYS A 28 -25.67 5.69 -42.79
C LYS A 28 -24.91 4.76 -41.85
N LYS A 29 -24.36 3.64 -42.34
CA LYS A 29 -23.56 2.72 -41.53
C LYS A 29 -22.30 3.39 -40.97
N ILE A 30 -21.60 4.20 -41.76
CA ILE A 30 -20.40 4.95 -41.33
C ILE A 30 -20.76 5.97 -40.25
N ILE A 31 -21.85 6.74 -40.44
CA ILE A 31 -22.31 7.72 -39.45
C ILE A 31 -22.69 7.01 -38.15
N THR A 32 -23.44 5.91 -38.21
CA THR A 32 -23.80 5.13 -37.01
C THR A 32 -22.55 4.61 -36.27
N LEU A 33 -21.57 4.06 -36.99
CA LEU A 33 -20.30 3.58 -36.41
C LEU A 33 -19.49 4.71 -35.76
N ALA A 34 -19.37 5.86 -36.44
CA ALA A 34 -18.64 7.01 -35.93
C ALA A 34 -19.29 7.58 -34.65
N VAL A 35 -20.63 7.67 -34.61
CA VAL A 35 -21.36 8.11 -33.42
C VAL A 35 -21.17 7.12 -32.27
N THR A 36 -21.22 5.81 -32.51
CA THR A 36 -20.95 4.81 -31.45
C THR A 36 -19.52 4.91 -30.91
N PHE A 37 -18.52 5.12 -31.78
CA PHE A 37 -17.13 5.26 -31.35
C PHE A 37 -16.88 6.54 -30.52
N LEU A 38 -17.51 7.65 -30.91
CA LEU A 38 -17.44 8.92 -30.15
C LEU A 38 -18.10 8.79 -28.76
N LEU A 39 -19.24 8.10 -28.67
CA LEU A 39 -19.89 7.86 -27.38
C LEU A 39 -19.06 6.95 -26.48
N PHE A 40 -18.47 5.87 -27.01
CA PHE A 40 -17.60 4.97 -26.24
C PHE A 40 -16.31 5.66 -25.74
N THR A 41 -15.67 6.48 -26.57
CA THR A 41 -14.46 7.21 -26.17
C THR A 41 -14.76 8.28 -25.12
N SER A 42 -15.88 9.01 -25.24
CA SER A 42 -16.30 9.99 -24.23
C SER A 42 -16.65 9.33 -22.88
N ALA A 43 -17.33 8.19 -22.89
CA ALA A 43 -17.65 7.43 -21.69
C ALA A 43 -16.37 6.87 -21.02
N TYR A 44 -15.40 6.42 -21.82
CA TYR A 44 -14.10 5.97 -21.32
C TYR A 44 -13.28 7.11 -20.69
N LEU A 45 -13.30 8.30 -21.31
CA LEU A 45 -12.62 9.49 -20.77
C LEU A 45 -13.25 9.96 -19.46
N LEU A 46 -14.58 9.95 -19.37
CA LEU A 46 -15.32 10.27 -18.14
C LEU A 46 -15.06 9.25 -17.04
N LEU A 47 -14.97 7.96 -17.38
CA LEU A 47 -14.65 6.91 -16.41
C LEU A 47 -13.22 7.05 -15.85
N HIS A 48 -12.25 7.43 -16.69
CA HIS A 48 -10.88 7.74 -16.25
C HIS A 48 -10.82 8.98 -15.36
N GLN A 49 -11.56 10.04 -15.70
CA GLN A 49 -11.62 11.26 -14.87
C GLN A 49 -12.28 11.02 -13.51
N LEU A 50 -13.34 10.20 -13.45
CA LEU A 50 -13.99 9.81 -12.20
C LEU A 50 -13.12 8.87 -11.34
N CYS A 51 -12.31 8.01 -11.97
CA CYS A 51 -11.35 7.15 -11.27
C CYS A 51 -10.23 7.97 -10.60
N SER A 52 -9.78 9.06 -11.24
CA SER A 52 -8.75 9.96 -10.69
C SER A 52 -9.22 10.78 -9.48
N LEU A 53 -10.53 10.90 -9.24
CA LEU A 53 -11.11 11.62 -8.09
C LEU A 53 -11.43 10.70 -6.90
N ALA A 54 -11.38 9.39 -7.10
CA ALA A 54 -11.81 8.38 -6.12
C ALA A 54 -10.63 7.65 -5.45
N THR A 55 -9.44 8.24 -5.40
CA THR A 55 -8.40 7.72 -4.50
C THR A 55 -8.84 7.96 -3.06
N PRO A 56 -9.09 6.93 -2.25
CA PRO A 56 -9.34 7.13 -0.84
C PRO A 56 -8.10 7.79 -0.24
N ARG A 57 -8.23 9.05 0.19
CA ARG A 57 -7.22 9.68 1.04
C ARG A 57 -7.26 8.93 2.38
N PHE A 58 -6.19 8.20 2.68
CA PHE A 58 -6.00 7.59 3.99
C PHE A 58 -5.84 8.71 5.03
N ASN A 59 -6.95 9.15 5.63
CA ASN A 59 -6.93 10.05 6.78
C ASN A 59 -6.73 9.21 8.06
N LEU A 60 -5.49 8.84 8.35
CA LEU A 60 -5.14 8.49 9.72
C LEU A 60 -5.26 9.78 10.56
N PRO A 61 -5.93 9.78 11.73
CA PRO A 61 -5.83 10.88 12.68
C PRO A 61 -4.45 10.81 13.37
N VAL A 62 -3.39 10.99 12.60
CA VAL A 62 -2.01 11.11 13.08
C VAL A 62 -1.68 12.59 13.02
N GLU A 63 -1.64 13.21 14.19
CA GLU A 63 -1.08 14.55 14.34
C GLU A 63 0.45 14.38 14.31
N VAL A 64 1.06 14.67 13.16
CA VAL A 64 2.51 14.65 12.99
C VAL A 64 3.08 15.79 13.83
N THR A 65 3.49 15.49 15.06
CA THR A 65 4.30 16.41 15.84
C THR A 65 5.68 16.40 15.20
N GLN A 66 6.07 17.48 14.51
CA GLN A 66 7.44 17.63 14.01
C GLN A 66 8.40 17.58 15.20
N ASN A 67 9.11 16.47 15.36
CA ASN A 67 10.26 16.45 16.24
C ASN A 67 11.36 17.27 15.57
N ARG A 68 12.04 18.12 16.36
CA ARG A 68 13.31 18.73 15.94
C ARG A 68 14.21 17.61 15.43
N ARG A 69 14.58 17.63 14.15
CA ARG A 69 15.80 16.96 13.69
C ARG A 69 16.93 17.52 14.55
N LEU A 70 17.38 16.76 15.55
CA LEU A 70 18.66 17.03 16.18
C LEU A 70 19.68 16.76 15.07
N ALA A 71 20.29 17.81 14.56
CA ALA A 71 21.36 17.70 13.57
C ALA A 71 22.51 16.90 14.22
N GLY A 72 22.53 15.58 14.00
CA GLY A 72 23.53 14.69 14.60
C GLY A 72 23.13 13.23 14.79
N ASP A 73 21.84 12.90 14.86
CA ASP A 73 21.43 11.52 15.18
C ASP A 73 21.68 10.57 13.99
N SER A 74 22.33 9.45 14.26
CA SER A 74 22.57 8.41 13.25
C SER A 74 21.27 7.65 12.94
N VAL A 75 21.12 7.10 11.72
CA VAL A 75 19.95 6.27 11.35
C VAL A 75 19.73 5.13 12.35
N SER A 76 20.81 4.53 12.84
CA SER A 76 20.76 3.50 13.89
C SER A 76 20.18 3.97 15.21
N GLU A 77 20.42 5.23 15.59
CA GLU A 77 19.87 5.80 16.82
C GLU A 77 18.37 6.06 16.68
N ILE A 78 17.96 6.70 15.58
CA ILE A 78 16.55 6.93 15.27
C ILE A 78 15.81 5.58 15.24
N ALA A 79 16.35 4.59 14.54
CA ALA A 79 15.75 3.26 14.42
C ALA A 79 15.62 2.57 15.79
N ARG A 80 16.58 2.75 16.70
CA ARG A 80 16.50 2.20 18.06
C ARG A 80 15.41 2.89 18.88
N GLU A 81 15.31 4.21 18.81
CA GLU A 81 14.37 4.99 19.61
C GLU A 81 12.90 4.83 19.18
N VAL A 82 12.63 4.65 17.88
CA VAL A 82 11.26 4.51 17.37
C VAL A 82 10.74 3.07 17.39
N THR A 83 11.63 2.07 17.42
CA THR A 83 11.24 0.65 17.41
C THR A 83 10.87 0.17 18.82
N VAL A 84 9.72 -0.51 18.92
CA VAL A 84 9.23 -1.11 20.16
C VAL A 84 9.09 -2.62 20.02
N ARG A 85 9.21 -3.34 21.13
CA ARG A 85 8.84 -4.76 21.19
C ARG A 85 7.40 -4.88 21.66
N ILE A 86 6.59 -5.66 20.96
CA ILE A 86 5.22 -5.99 21.34
C ILE A 86 5.23 -7.42 21.86
N ILE A 87 4.84 -7.61 23.11
CA ILE A 87 4.78 -8.90 23.79
C ILE A 87 3.31 -9.28 23.96
N THR A 88 2.98 -10.53 23.61
CA THR A 88 1.63 -11.09 23.59
C THR A 88 1.64 -12.52 24.12
N ASN A 89 0.48 -13.15 24.27
CA ASN A 89 0.38 -14.55 24.66
C ASN A 89 -0.40 -15.40 23.63
N PRO A 90 0.18 -16.48 23.09
CA PRO A 90 1.62 -16.76 23.00
C PRO A 90 2.24 -15.95 21.85
N GLY A 91 3.25 -15.10 22.11
CA GLY A 91 4.05 -14.52 21.03
C GLY A 91 4.73 -13.19 21.33
N SER A 92 5.54 -12.73 20.40
CA SER A 92 5.99 -11.33 20.38
C SER A 92 6.28 -10.90 18.95
N GLY A 93 6.50 -9.61 18.77
CA GLY A 93 6.91 -9.01 17.51
C GLY A 93 7.46 -7.62 17.73
N SER A 94 7.61 -6.89 16.63
CA SER A 94 8.12 -5.51 16.63
C SER A 94 7.04 -4.56 16.15
N GLY A 95 7.19 -3.29 16.49
CA GLY A 95 6.44 -2.20 15.89
C GLY A 95 7.27 -0.93 15.87
N ALA A 96 6.76 0.10 15.19
CA ALA A 96 7.37 1.43 15.17
C ALA A 96 6.37 2.46 15.70
N ILE A 97 6.85 3.40 16.53
CA ILE A 97 6.04 4.55 16.97
C ILE A 97 5.90 5.50 15.79
N VAL A 98 4.69 5.65 15.26
CA VAL A 98 4.39 6.42 14.04
C VAL A 98 3.50 7.63 14.29
N GLY A 99 3.05 7.83 15.53
CA GLY A 99 2.24 8.98 15.89
C GLY A 99 2.13 9.19 17.39
N ARG A 100 1.79 10.41 17.77
CA ARG A 100 1.49 10.79 19.15
C ARG A 100 0.35 11.80 19.16
N ARG A 101 -0.64 11.61 20.03
CA ARG A 101 -1.68 12.59 20.34
C ARG A 101 -1.79 12.75 21.85
N GLY A 102 -1.37 13.89 22.38
CA GLY A 102 -1.22 14.08 23.83
C GLY A 102 -0.26 13.04 24.43
N ASN A 103 -0.76 12.23 25.36
CA ASN A 103 0.02 11.14 25.99
C ASN A 103 -0.18 9.77 25.32
N THR A 104 -1.00 9.70 24.27
CA THR A 104 -1.26 8.46 23.55
C THR A 104 -0.33 8.33 22.37
N TYR A 105 0.46 7.26 22.36
CA TYR A 105 1.35 6.87 21.26
C TYR A 105 0.68 5.82 20.38
N THR A 106 0.90 5.95 19.08
CA THR A 106 0.41 5.03 18.05
C THR A 106 1.58 4.24 17.49
N VAL A 107 1.50 2.92 17.58
CA VAL A 107 2.47 1.95 17.08
C VAL A 107 1.88 1.25 15.87
N LEU A 108 2.61 1.27 14.75
CA LEU A 108 2.32 0.44 13.59
C LEU A 108 3.06 -0.89 13.73
N THR A 109 2.36 -1.99 13.49
CA THR A 109 2.89 -3.36 13.53
C THR A 109 2.16 -4.22 12.50
N ASN A 110 2.49 -5.51 12.43
CA ASN A 110 1.76 -6.46 11.62
C ASN A 110 0.53 -7.00 12.35
N ASP A 111 -0.52 -7.34 11.59
CA ASP A 111 -1.72 -7.95 12.15
C ASP A 111 -1.39 -9.31 12.79
N HIS A 112 -0.54 -10.13 12.16
CA HIS A 112 -0.12 -11.42 12.72
C HIS A 112 0.66 -11.32 14.04
N VAL A 113 1.10 -10.12 14.47
CA VAL A 113 1.71 -9.94 15.80
C VAL A 113 0.63 -9.88 16.88
N VAL A 114 -0.56 -9.37 16.55
CA VAL A 114 -1.61 -9.03 17.52
C VAL A 114 -2.88 -9.86 17.42
N SER A 115 -3.17 -10.47 16.26
CA SER A 115 -4.35 -11.29 16.04
C SER A 115 -4.19 -12.69 16.65
N GLY A 116 -5.29 -13.32 17.09
CA GLY A 116 -5.29 -14.70 17.61
C GLY A 116 -4.65 -14.91 18.98
N ARG A 117 -4.58 -13.86 19.84
CA ARG A 117 -4.01 -13.97 21.20
C ARG A 117 -5.01 -14.45 22.22
N SER A 118 -4.56 -15.30 23.13
CA SER A 118 -5.41 -16.02 24.08
C SER A 118 -6.06 -15.12 25.12
N ASP A 119 -5.38 -14.05 25.53
CA ASP A 119 -5.80 -13.16 26.61
C ASP A 119 -6.06 -11.71 26.18
N ASN A 120 -5.90 -11.40 24.88
CA ASN A 120 -5.96 -10.03 24.33
C ASN A 120 -5.11 -9.02 25.12
N LYS A 121 -3.99 -9.46 25.73
CA LYS A 121 -3.05 -8.60 26.43
C LYS A 121 -1.86 -8.28 25.54
N TYR A 122 -1.50 -7.01 25.49
CA TYR A 122 -0.37 -6.50 24.73
C TYR A 122 0.50 -5.67 25.67
N THR A 123 1.79 -5.98 25.71
CA THR A 123 2.77 -5.17 26.43
C THR A 123 3.73 -4.57 25.41
N VAL A 124 3.86 -3.24 25.44
CA VAL A 124 4.80 -2.49 24.60
C VAL A 124 6.03 -2.20 25.43
N LEU A 125 7.20 -2.70 25.00
CA LEU A 125 8.50 -2.37 25.58
C LEU A 125 9.18 -1.30 24.70
N THR A 126 9.42 -0.13 25.29
CA THR A 126 10.06 1.01 24.62
C THR A 126 11.60 0.96 24.76
N ALA A 127 12.31 1.76 23.95
CA ALA A 127 13.77 1.75 23.87
C ALA A 127 14.49 2.07 25.20
N ASP A 128 13.81 2.80 26.10
CA ASP A 128 14.24 3.10 27.47
C ASP A 128 14.05 1.92 28.45
N GLY A 129 13.56 0.77 27.98
CA GLY A 129 13.33 -0.43 28.77
C GLY A 129 12.02 -0.44 29.56
N ARG A 130 11.17 0.58 29.41
CA ARG A 130 9.87 0.65 30.09
C ARG A 130 8.81 -0.16 29.38
N THR A 131 7.91 -0.73 30.17
CA THR A 131 6.76 -1.49 29.67
C THR A 131 5.47 -0.68 29.84
N HIS A 132 4.63 -0.73 28.81
CA HIS A 132 3.34 -0.06 28.78
C HIS A 132 2.24 -1.04 28.42
N ASN A 133 1.04 -0.85 28.97
CA ASN A 133 -0.14 -1.60 28.54
C ASN A 133 -0.55 -1.11 27.15
N GLY A 134 -0.49 -2.01 26.17
CA GLY A 134 -0.90 -1.77 24.79
C GLY A 134 -2.36 -2.16 24.56
N GLN A 135 -3.05 -1.36 23.75
CA GLN A 135 -4.39 -1.63 23.26
C GLN A 135 -4.36 -1.83 21.76
N TRP A 136 -4.77 -3.01 21.29
CA TRP A 136 -4.94 -3.25 19.86
C TRP A 136 -6.18 -2.51 19.34
N MET A 137 -5.93 -1.57 18.42
CA MET A 137 -6.97 -0.80 17.76
C MET A 137 -7.44 -1.54 16.52
N ARG A 138 -8.53 -2.29 16.64
CA ARG A 138 -9.16 -2.98 15.50
C ARG A 138 -9.63 -1.93 14.50
N SER A 139 -8.98 -1.88 13.33
CA SER A 139 -9.36 -0.98 12.25
C SER A 139 -9.64 -1.77 10.98
N ARG A 140 -10.77 -1.44 10.33
CA ARG A 140 -11.10 -1.96 8.99
C ARG A 140 -10.30 -1.26 7.89
N GLN A 141 -9.55 -0.21 8.23
CA GLN A 141 -8.85 0.64 7.27
C GLN A 141 -7.75 -0.09 6.48
N PHE A 142 -7.24 -1.21 7.01
CA PHE A 142 -6.18 -1.98 6.36
C PHE A 142 -6.69 -3.09 5.43
N GLY A 143 -8.01 -3.33 5.38
CA GLY A 143 -8.57 -4.44 4.58
C GLY A 143 -7.88 -5.77 4.91
N ASP A 144 -7.32 -6.41 3.88
CA ASP A 144 -6.62 -7.70 3.99
C ASP A 144 -5.10 -7.58 4.22
N LEU A 145 -4.59 -6.36 4.38
CA LEU A 145 -3.16 -6.12 4.64
C LEU A 145 -2.77 -6.67 6.01
N ASP A 146 -1.53 -7.15 6.13
CA ASP A 146 -0.95 -7.62 7.40
C ASP A 146 -0.48 -6.43 8.25
N LEU A 147 -1.40 -5.52 8.57
CA LEU A 147 -1.13 -4.30 9.32
C LEU A 147 -2.09 -4.15 10.50
N ALA A 148 -1.57 -3.67 11.61
CA ALA A 148 -2.35 -3.35 12.80
C ALA A 148 -1.79 -2.13 13.54
N ILE A 149 -2.66 -1.53 14.35
CA ILE A 149 -2.30 -0.43 15.24
C ILE A 149 -2.40 -0.89 16.69
N VAL A 150 -1.35 -0.61 17.46
CA VAL A 150 -1.37 -0.72 18.93
C VAL A 150 -1.19 0.67 19.51
N GLN A 151 -1.97 1.03 20.52
CA GLN A 151 -1.81 2.28 21.24
C GLN A 151 -1.37 2.04 22.67
N PHE A 152 -0.55 2.93 23.22
CA PHE A 152 -0.19 2.94 24.64
C PHE A 152 -0.13 4.38 25.15
N ASN A 153 -0.31 4.57 26.45
CA ASN A 153 -0.24 5.88 27.08
C ASN A 153 1.07 6.04 27.86
N SER A 154 1.74 7.18 27.73
CA SER A 154 2.92 7.53 28.53
C SER A 154 3.08 9.05 28.65
N ASN A 155 3.55 9.50 29.81
CA ASN A 155 3.98 10.88 30.03
C ASN A 155 5.43 11.12 29.60
N GLN A 156 6.17 10.06 29.25
CA GLN A 156 7.50 10.19 28.67
C GLN A 156 7.40 10.71 27.24
N SER A 157 8.48 11.33 26.75
CA SER A 157 8.60 11.73 25.36
C SER A 157 9.36 10.66 24.58
N TYR A 158 8.68 9.99 23.64
CA TYR A 158 9.29 9.03 22.72
C TYR A 158 9.40 9.64 21.32
N GLN A 159 10.44 9.24 20.60
CA GLN A 159 10.62 9.64 19.21
C GLN A 159 9.52 9.02 18.34
N VAL A 160 9.02 9.81 17.39
CA VAL A 160 8.03 9.38 16.39
C VAL A 160 8.75 9.26 15.06
N ALA A 161 8.59 8.13 14.38
CA ALA A 161 9.15 7.90 13.06
C ALA A 161 8.43 8.77 12.02
N GLU A 162 9.21 9.34 11.10
CA GLU A 162 8.69 10.02 9.92
C GLU A 162 8.37 8.98 8.84
N PHE A 163 7.24 9.13 8.15
CA PHE A 163 6.93 8.28 7.01
C PHE A 163 7.77 8.71 5.79
N GLY A 164 8.46 7.74 5.20
CA GLY A 164 9.04 7.90 3.87
C GLY A 164 8.01 7.66 2.76
N ASP A 165 8.38 8.05 1.54
CA ASP A 165 7.61 7.72 0.33
C ASP A 165 8.25 6.52 -0.35
N SER A 166 7.58 5.36 -0.25
CA SER A 166 8.06 4.10 -0.83
C SER A 166 8.11 4.10 -2.36
N ASN A 167 7.43 5.03 -3.04
CA ASN A 167 7.50 5.14 -4.51
C ASN A 167 8.85 5.64 -5.01
N ASN A 168 9.66 6.24 -4.12
CA ASN A 168 10.99 6.74 -4.44
C ASN A 168 12.10 5.71 -4.18
N LEU A 169 11.76 4.52 -3.69
CA LEU A 169 12.75 3.45 -3.47
C LEU A 169 13.18 2.83 -4.80
N SER A 170 14.47 2.61 -4.94
CA SER A 170 15.12 1.93 -6.05
C SER A 170 15.90 0.70 -5.57
N ILE A 171 16.09 -0.27 -6.46
CA ILE A 171 17.01 -1.40 -6.21
C ILE A 171 18.42 -0.84 -5.97
N GLY A 172 19.09 -1.34 -4.93
CA GLY A 172 20.40 -0.87 -4.49
C GLY A 172 20.36 0.29 -3.48
N ASP A 173 19.18 0.86 -3.19
CA ASP A 173 19.07 1.86 -2.13
C ASP A 173 19.42 1.24 -0.77
N GLU A 174 20.18 1.99 0.02
CA GLU A 174 20.53 1.60 1.38
C GLU A 174 19.28 1.59 2.28
N VAL A 175 19.09 0.50 3.01
CA VAL A 175 17.99 0.33 3.96
C VAL A 175 18.48 -0.27 5.28
N TYR A 176 17.73 0.03 6.33
CA TYR A 176 17.96 -0.50 7.66
C TYR A 176 16.70 -1.20 8.15
N ALA A 177 16.84 -2.43 8.65
CA ALA A 177 15.76 -3.15 9.29
C ALA A 177 16.02 -3.26 10.79
N ALA A 178 15.12 -2.66 11.59
CA ALA A 178 15.19 -2.66 13.05
C ALA A 178 14.04 -3.46 13.65
N GLY A 179 14.34 -4.27 14.67
CA GLY A 179 13.31 -5.08 15.31
C GLY A 179 13.81 -6.00 16.41
N TYR A 180 12.89 -6.82 16.89
CA TYR A 180 13.03 -7.82 17.94
C TYR A 180 12.66 -9.19 17.39
N PRO A 181 13.58 -9.89 16.69
CA PRO A 181 13.31 -11.23 16.15
C PRO A 181 13.00 -12.20 17.28
N ASN A 182 11.98 -13.05 17.13
CA ASN A 182 11.59 -14.04 18.14
C ASN A 182 12.61 -15.17 18.35
N TRP A 183 13.53 -15.33 17.40
CA TRP A 183 14.53 -16.40 17.38
C TRP A 183 15.89 -15.79 17.08
N TYR A 184 16.93 -16.33 17.70
CA TYR A 184 18.31 -15.92 17.46
C TYR A 184 19.19 -17.14 17.22
N TRP A 185 19.94 -17.13 16.13
CA TRP A 185 20.90 -18.18 15.81
C TRP A 185 22.18 -17.95 16.61
N VAL A 186 22.43 -18.80 17.61
CA VAL A 186 23.68 -18.76 18.37
C VAL A 186 24.80 -19.40 17.55
N ASN A 187 24.48 -20.48 16.84
CA ASN A 187 25.32 -21.14 15.85
C ASN A 187 24.42 -21.98 14.91
N SER A 188 25.01 -22.63 13.89
CA SER A 188 24.28 -23.39 12.87
C SER A 188 23.34 -24.47 13.41
N ASN A 189 23.57 -24.94 14.65
CA ASN A 189 22.81 -26.04 15.26
C ASN A 189 21.97 -25.60 16.47
N ASN A 190 22.02 -24.32 16.86
CA ASN A 190 21.34 -23.82 18.07
C ASN A 190 20.59 -22.51 17.81
N ILE A 191 19.29 -22.55 18.06
CA ILE A 191 18.38 -21.41 17.96
C ILE A 191 17.83 -21.14 19.36
N GLU A 192 18.00 -19.92 19.84
CA GLU A 192 17.42 -19.47 21.10
C GLU A 192 16.16 -18.66 20.87
N ASP A 193 15.17 -18.88 21.73
CA ASP A 193 13.98 -18.05 21.82
C ASP A 193 14.30 -16.74 22.55
N THR A 194 13.99 -15.61 21.92
CA THR A 194 14.35 -14.29 22.46
C THR A 194 13.24 -13.62 23.25
N ARG A 195 12.07 -14.27 23.44
CA ARG A 195 10.88 -13.68 24.07
C ARG A 195 11.17 -13.05 25.44
N ASN A 196 12.10 -13.63 26.19
CA ASN A 196 12.47 -13.19 27.55
C ASN A 196 13.73 -12.30 27.58
N TRP A 197 14.30 -11.92 26.44
CA TRP A 197 15.55 -11.14 26.40
C TRP A 197 15.33 -9.63 26.62
N GLY A 198 14.09 -9.15 26.57
CA GLY A 198 13.78 -7.73 26.63
C GLY A 198 14.50 -6.95 25.53
N LEU A 199 15.23 -5.90 25.92
CA LEU A 199 15.99 -5.06 24.99
C LEU A 199 17.17 -5.78 24.32
N ARG A 200 17.74 -6.83 24.93
CA ARG A 200 18.89 -7.55 24.37
C ARG A 200 18.59 -8.22 23.04
N ALA A 201 17.32 -8.41 22.72
CA ALA A 201 16.89 -8.97 21.44
C ALA A 201 16.81 -7.94 20.31
N TYR A 202 16.98 -6.63 20.58
CA TYR A 202 16.98 -5.63 19.52
C TYR A 202 18.07 -5.95 18.50
N ARG A 203 17.71 -5.90 17.22
CA ARG A 203 18.62 -6.07 16.10
C ARG A 203 18.39 -4.95 15.10
N LEU A 204 19.49 -4.50 14.53
CA LEU A 204 19.53 -3.60 13.40
C LEU A 204 20.40 -4.28 12.34
N THR A 205 19.85 -4.49 11.16
CA THR A 205 20.61 -4.93 9.99
C THR A 205 20.62 -3.80 8.98
N ARG A 206 21.77 -3.63 8.34
CA ARG A 206 21.97 -2.74 7.19
C ARG A 206 22.01 -3.62 5.96
N GLY A 207 21.36 -3.19 4.89
CA GLY A 207 21.38 -3.88 3.62
C GLY A 207 20.99 -2.95 2.49
N GLU A 208 20.68 -3.54 1.35
CA GLU A 208 20.23 -2.82 0.17
C GLU A 208 18.89 -3.37 -0.30
N VAL A 209 18.09 -2.55 -0.95
CA VAL A 209 16.86 -3.01 -1.62
C VAL A 209 17.24 -4.00 -2.70
N GLY A 210 16.91 -5.28 -2.48
CA GLY A 210 17.17 -6.37 -3.42
C GLY A 210 15.98 -6.70 -4.31
N MET A 211 14.77 -6.27 -3.93
CA MET A 211 13.54 -6.55 -4.68
C MET A 211 12.46 -5.50 -4.42
N ILE A 212 11.83 -5.04 -5.50
CA ILE A 212 10.56 -4.32 -5.49
C ILE A 212 9.62 -5.07 -6.44
N ALA A 213 8.60 -5.73 -5.89
CA ALA A 213 7.69 -6.56 -6.68
C ALA A 213 6.58 -5.73 -7.37
N ASP A 214 6.37 -5.96 -8.67
CA ASP A 214 5.30 -5.32 -9.46
C ASP A 214 3.88 -5.57 -8.91
N ARG A 215 3.71 -6.66 -8.15
CA ARG A 215 2.47 -7.00 -7.45
C ARG A 215 2.78 -7.34 -6.00
N SER A 216 1.92 -6.91 -5.09
CA SER A 216 2.01 -7.31 -3.69
C SER A 216 1.84 -8.81 -3.52
N LEU A 217 2.71 -9.40 -2.72
CA LEU A 217 2.50 -10.72 -2.14
C LEU A 217 1.22 -10.71 -1.30
N PRO A 218 0.65 -11.90 -1.00
CA PRO A 218 -0.49 -12.00 -0.09
C PRO A 218 -0.25 -11.15 1.16
N ARG A 219 -1.27 -10.36 1.52
CA ARG A 219 -1.27 -9.42 2.64
C ARG A 219 -0.36 -8.18 2.51
N GLY A 220 0.13 -7.86 1.31
CA GLY A 220 0.59 -6.50 0.97
C GLY A 220 2.09 -6.28 0.82
N TYR A 221 2.92 -7.31 0.98
CA TYR A 221 4.38 -7.16 0.94
C TYR A 221 4.92 -7.01 -0.49
N GLN A 222 5.77 -6.01 -0.74
CA GLN A 222 6.41 -5.78 -2.06
C GLN A 222 7.92 -5.55 -2.01
N LEU A 223 8.44 -5.18 -0.84
CA LEU A 223 9.85 -4.83 -0.64
C LEU A 223 10.62 -6.02 -0.06
N GLY A 224 11.77 -6.34 -0.65
CA GLY A 224 12.77 -7.23 -0.10
C GLY A 224 14.13 -6.55 -0.05
N TYR A 225 14.93 -6.88 0.97
CA TYR A 225 16.29 -6.38 1.14
C TYR A 225 17.26 -7.54 1.39
N THR A 226 18.53 -7.32 1.06
CA THR A 226 19.63 -8.28 1.23
C THR A 226 20.80 -7.68 1.99
#